data_AF-A0A132EIW4-F1
#
_entry.id   AF-A0A132EIW4-F1
#
_cell.length_a   1.000
_cell.length_b   1.000
_cell.length_c   1.000
_cell.angle_alpha   90.00
_cell.angle_beta   90.00
_cell.angle_gamma   90.00
#
_symmetry.space_group_name_H-M   'P 1'
#
loop_
_entity.id
_entity.type
_entity.pdbx_description
1 polymer ?
#
loop_
_entity_poly.entity_id
_entity_poly.type
_entity_poly.pdbx_seq_one_letter_code
_entity_poly.pdbx_strand_id
1 'polypeptide(L)'
;MHLNNSPGANVRTLPARKDASVDLQQAAADDAALARDERNEAIADGVTFDVLPFSTEQIAVLDAALRRGYIEDVYEVWNVCKAALDDEIKRRIAAADLAAAAPRFDNVGCSHCGRYFGPGNAGYSHCADHVGRRALDD
;
A
#
# COMPACT_ATOMS: atom_id res chain seq x y z
N MET A 1 20.54 24.73 -57.18
CA MET A 1 20.13 25.07 -55.80
C MET A 1 18.80 24.39 -55.53
N HIS A 2 18.77 23.36 -54.70
CA HIS A 2 17.53 22.78 -54.19
C HIS A 2 17.60 22.85 -52.66
N LEU A 3 16.69 23.61 -52.07
CA LEU A 3 16.62 23.86 -50.63
C LEU A 3 15.97 22.66 -49.94
N ASN A 4 16.72 22.02 -49.05
CA ASN A 4 16.18 21.23 -47.96
C ASN A 4 15.32 22.14 -47.10
N ASN A 5 14.04 21.82 -46.89
CA ASN A 5 13.29 22.41 -45.79
C ASN A 5 12.56 21.29 -45.06
N SER A 6 13.16 20.86 -43.95
CA SER A 6 12.62 19.91 -42.99
C SER A 6 11.25 20.39 -42.48
N PRO A 7 10.25 19.50 -42.35
CA PRO A 7 8.95 19.87 -41.81
C PRO A 7 9.13 20.31 -40.35
N GLY A 8 8.61 21.50 -40.06
CA GLY A 8 8.70 22.18 -38.78
C GLY A 8 8.38 21.25 -37.62
N ALA A 9 9.29 21.22 -36.65
CA ALA A 9 9.09 20.57 -35.37
C ALA A 9 7.80 21.09 -34.71
N ASN A 10 7.00 20.14 -34.23
CA ASN A 10 5.78 20.30 -33.46
C ASN A 10 6.10 20.93 -32.07
N VAL A 11 6.44 22.22 -32.03
CA VAL A 11 6.79 22.92 -30.78
C VAL A 11 5.57 23.07 -29.85
N ARG A 12 4.35 23.05 -30.40
CA ARG A 12 3.09 23.15 -29.62
C ARG A 12 2.54 21.82 -29.08
N THR A 13 3.08 20.68 -29.51
CA THR A 13 2.57 19.36 -29.11
C THR A 13 3.31 18.78 -27.90
N LEU A 14 4.45 19.35 -27.54
CA LEU A 14 5.26 18.92 -26.38
C LEU A 14 4.70 19.41 -25.02
N PRO A 15 4.20 20.66 -24.88
CA PRO A 15 3.58 21.09 -23.62
C PRO A 15 2.33 20.28 -23.29
N ALA A 16 1.39 20.18 -24.23
CA ALA A 16 0.12 19.47 -24.02
C ALA A 16 0.29 17.96 -23.70
N ARG A 17 1.35 17.31 -24.19
CA ARG A 17 1.66 15.91 -23.85
C ARG A 17 2.28 15.75 -22.47
N LYS A 18 3.09 16.73 -22.03
CA LYS A 18 3.62 16.75 -20.67
C LYS A 18 2.49 16.95 -19.67
N ASP A 19 1.57 17.86 -19.96
CA ASP A 19 0.38 18.10 -19.13
C ASP A 19 -0.46 16.83 -19.02
N ALA A 20 -0.79 16.18 -20.13
CA ALA A 20 -1.52 14.91 -20.12
C ALA A 20 -0.78 13.77 -19.36
N SER A 21 0.56 13.73 -19.39
CA SER A 21 1.32 12.72 -18.64
C SER A 21 1.30 12.96 -17.14
N VAL A 22 1.29 14.23 -16.71
CA VAL A 22 1.17 14.61 -15.30
C VAL A 22 -0.23 14.32 -14.81
N ASP A 23 -1.25 14.64 -15.60
CA ASP A 23 -2.65 14.34 -15.27
C ASP A 23 -2.88 12.83 -15.11
N LEU A 24 -2.31 12.00 -15.98
CA LEU A 24 -2.39 10.54 -15.86
C LEU A 24 -1.66 10.02 -14.62
N GLN A 25 -0.50 10.58 -14.28
CA GLN A 25 0.23 10.21 -13.06
C GLN A 25 -0.56 10.59 -11.81
N GLN A 26 -1.19 11.76 -11.81
CA GLN A 26 -2.02 12.21 -10.71
C GLN A 26 -3.25 11.31 -10.57
N ALA A 27 -3.96 11.03 -11.65
CA ALA A 27 -5.11 10.12 -11.64
C ALA A 27 -4.73 8.73 -11.10
N ALA A 28 -3.60 8.18 -11.52
CA ALA A 28 -3.11 6.90 -11.00
C ALA A 28 -2.75 6.95 -9.51
N ALA A 29 -2.23 8.08 -9.02
CA ALA A 29 -1.94 8.28 -7.60
C ALA A 29 -3.23 8.40 -6.77
N ASP A 30 -4.22 9.13 -7.29
CA ASP A 30 -5.53 9.29 -6.67
C ASP A 30 -6.28 7.95 -6.61
N ASP A 31 -6.28 7.17 -7.70
CA ASP A 31 -6.85 5.82 -7.75
C ASP A 31 -6.17 4.88 -6.73
N ALA A 32 -4.84 4.96 -6.60
CA ALA A 32 -4.10 4.17 -5.63
C ALA A 32 -4.42 4.57 -4.18
N ALA A 33 -4.63 5.87 -3.92
CA ALA A 33 -5.06 6.36 -2.61
C ALA A 33 -6.47 5.88 -2.28
N LEU A 34 -7.41 5.98 -3.24
CA LEU A 34 -8.77 5.50 -3.07
C LEU A 34 -8.82 4.00 -2.79
N ALA A 35 -8.09 3.19 -3.55
CA ALA A 35 -8.02 1.74 -3.33
C ALA A 35 -7.43 1.38 -1.95
N ARG A 36 -6.49 2.20 -1.45
CA ARG A 36 -5.95 2.04 -0.09
C ARG A 36 -7.00 2.34 0.97
N ASP A 37 -7.77 3.41 0.79
CA ASP A 37 -8.81 3.81 1.72
C ASP A 37 -9.96 2.79 1.75
N GLU A 38 -10.45 2.34 0.59
CA GLU A 38 -11.47 1.29 0.48
C GLU A 38 -11.04 -0.01 1.18
N ARG A 39 -9.78 -0.41 1.00
CA ARG A 39 -9.23 -1.59 1.68
C ARG A 39 -9.16 -1.37 3.20
N ASN A 40 -8.76 -0.17 3.64
CA ASN A 40 -8.66 0.14 5.07
C ASN A 40 -10.05 0.17 5.73
N GLU A 41 -11.07 0.67 5.03
CA GLU A 41 -12.47 0.61 5.44
C GLU A 41 -12.95 -0.85 5.55
N ALA A 42 -12.70 -1.66 4.53
CA ALA A 42 -13.04 -3.09 4.58
C ALA A 42 -12.33 -3.85 5.72
N ILE A 43 -11.09 -3.47 6.05
CA ILE A 43 -10.39 -4.00 7.22
C ILE A 43 -11.11 -3.58 8.50
N ALA A 44 -11.45 -2.30 8.65
CA ALA A 44 -12.12 -1.75 9.83
C ALA A 44 -13.48 -2.43 10.06
N ASP A 45 -14.29 -2.58 9.01
CA ASP A 45 -15.59 -3.25 9.05
C ASP A 45 -15.48 -4.73 9.43
N GLY A 46 -14.38 -5.37 9.06
CA GLY A 46 -14.09 -6.76 9.38
C GLY A 46 -13.52 -7.00 10.78
N VAL A 47 -13.19 -5.95 11.55
CA VAL A 47 -12.75 -6.11 12.95
C VAL A 47 -13.96 -6.09 13.88
N THR A 48 -14.24 -7.26 14.45
CA THR A 48 -15.33 -7.46 15.40
C THR A 48 -14.81 -7.58 16.84
N PHE A 49 -15.71 -7.51 17.81
CA PHE A 49 -15.34 -7.51 19.23
C PHE A 49 -14.70 -8.81 19.71
N ASP A 50 -15.07 -9.96 19.12
CA ASP A 50 -14.60 -11.30 19.50
C ASP A 50 -13.12 -11.57 19.16
N VAL A 51 -12.53 -10.77 18.28
CA VAL A 51 -11.13 -10.88 17.87
C VAL A 51 -10.22 -9.85 18.56
N LEU A 52 -10.76 -9.04 19.48
CA LEU A 52 -10.00 -7.98 20.13
C LEU A 52 -8.98 -8.56 21.14
N PRO A 53 -7.69 -8.21 21.00
CA PRO A 53 -6.64 -8.75 21.85
C PRO A 53 -6.51 -7.94 23.13
N PHE A 54 -7.46 -8.07 24.06
CA PHE A 54 -7.36 -7.42 25.36
C PHE A 54 -6.16 -7.90 26.16
N SER A 55 -5.41 -6.96 26.74
CA SER A 55 -4.34 -7.28 27.69
C SER A 55 -4.90 -7.78 29.01
N THR A 56 -4.06 -8.45 29.81
CA THR A 56 -4.42 -8.90 31.16
C THR A 56 -4.89 -7.73 32.04
N GLU A 57 -4.24 -6.57 31.92
CA GLU A 57 -4.59 -5.36 32.66
C GLU A 57 -5.95 -4.82 32.23
N GLN A 58 -6.23 -4.77 30.92
CA GLN A 58 -7.53 -4.35 30.40
C GLN A 58 -8.64 -5.28 30.87
N ILE A 59 -8.43 -6.60 30.84
CA ILE A 59 -9.38 -7.58 31.34
C ILE A 59 -9.66 -7.36 32.83
N ALA A 60 -8.64 -7.07 33.63
CA ALA A 60 -8.82 -6.80 35.06
C ALA A 60 -9.65 -5.53 35.31
N VAL A 61 -9.43 -4.47 34.52
CA VAL A 61 -10.24 -3.23 34.58
C VAL A 61 -11.70 -3.52 34.23
N LEU A 62 -11.93 -4.25 33.13
CA LEU A 62 -13.26 -4.63 32.68
C LEU A 62 -14.00 -5.50 33.72
N ASP A 63 -13.34 -6.51 34.29
CA ASP A 63 -13.93 -7.37 35.33
C ASP A 63 -14.28 -6.56 36.60
N ALA A 64 -13.38 -5.66 37.03
CA ALA A 64 -13.62 -4.81 38.19
C ALA A 64 -14.81 -3.86 37.98
N ALA A 65 -14.89 -3.22 36.81
CA ALA A 65 -16.00 -2.35 36.41
C ALA A 65 -17.34 -3.11 36.36
N LEU A 66 -17.36 -4.27 35.71
CA LEU A 66 -18.57 -5.10 35.60
C LEU A 66 -19.05 -5.63 36.96
N ARG A 67 -18.14 -5.96 37.88
CA ARG A 67 -18.48 -6.39 39.24
C ARG A 67 -19.05 -5.27 40.11
N ARG A 68 -18.56 -4.03 39.95
CA ARG A 68 -19.11 -2.86 40.65
C ARG A 68 -20.50 -2.52 40.14
N GLY A 69 -20.71 -2.59 38.82
CA GLY A 69 -22.01 -2.37 38.19
C GLY A 69 -22.49 -0.91 38.26
N TYR A 70 -21.56 0.05 38.38
CA TYR A 70 -21.91 1.46 38.42
C TYR A 70 -22.15 2.01 37.01
N ILE A 71 -23.01 3.03 36.90
CA ILE A 71 -23.30 3.65 35.60
C ILE A 71 -22.09 4.43 35.07
N GLU A 72 -21.27 4.93 35.98
CA GLU A 72 -20.02 5.63 35.69
C GLU A 72 -19.00 4.71 34.99
N ASP A 73 -19.03 3.42 35.31
CA ASP A 73 -18.13 2.41 34.75
C ASP A 73 -18.43 2.09 33.28
N VAL A 74 -19.63 2.46 32.78
CA VAL A 74 -20.01 2.27 31.37
C VAL A 74 -19.02 2.99 30.45
N TYR A 75 -18.59 4.20 30.81
CA TYR A 75 -17.61 4.93 30.01
C TYR A 75 -16.22 4.31 30.07
N GLU A 76 -15.82 3.79 31.24
CA GLU A 76 -14.54 3.10 31.38
C GLU A 76 -14.48 1.86 30.49
N VAL A 77 -15.50 0.98 30.60
CA VAL A 77 -15.64 -0.22 29.77
C VAL A 77 -15.68 0.15 28.29
N TRP A 78 -16.52 1.10 27.91
CA TRP A 78 -16.66 1.53 26.52
C TRP A 78 -15.34 2.06 25.94
N ASN A 79 -14.62 2.91 26.69
CA ASN A 79 -13.37 3.49 26.21
C ASN A 79 -12.27 2.45 26.07
N VAL A 80 -12.16 1.49 26.99
CA VAL A 80 -11.22 0.37 26.90
C VAL A 80 -11.51 -0.47 25.65
N CYS A 81 -12.78 -0.82 25.43
CA CYS A 81 -13.21 -1.59 24.28
C CYS A 81 -12.95 -0.86 22.96
N LYS A 82 -13.27 0.43 22.87
CA LYS A 82 -13.00 1.26 21.68
C LYS A 82 -11.51 1.37 21.41
N ALA A 83 -10.70 1.64 22.43
CA ALA A 83 -9.25 1.75 22.24
C ALA A 83 -8.65 0.44 21.70
N ALA A 84 -9.08 -0.70 22.23
CA ALA A 84 -8.65 -2.01 21.74
C ALA A 84 -9.08 -2.25 20.28
N LEU A 85 -10.30 -1.84 19.89
CA LEU A 85 -10.77 -1.90 18.51
C LEU A 85 -9.93 -1.03 17.58
N ASP A 86 -9.69 0.23 17.94
CA ASP A 86 -8.91 1.16 17.13
C ASP A 86 -7.47 0.65 16.92
N ASP A 87 -6.85 0.11 17.95
CA ASP A 87 -5.48 -0.41 17.87
C ASP A 87 -5.40 -1.70 17.04
N GLU A 88 -6.42 -2.56 17.12
CA GLU A 88 -6.52 -3.74 16.27
C GLU A 88 -6.66 -3.39 14.79
N ILE A 89 -7.52 -2.42 14.46
CA ILE A 89 -7.69 -1.90 13.09
C ILE A 89 -6.36 -1.34 12.58
N LYS A 90 -5.69 -0.48 13.35
CA LYS A 90 -4.37 0.08 12.97
C LYS A 90 -3.35 -1.02 12.69
N ARG A 91 -3.29 -2.05 13.55
CA ARG A 91 -2.37 -3.17 13.39
C ARG A 91 -2.63 -3.95 12.10
N ARG A 92 -3.90 -4.21 11.76
CA ARG A 92 -4.25 -4.90 10.52
C ARG A 92 -3.96 -4.06 9.28
N ILE A 93 -4.25 -2.76 9.32
CA ILE A 93 -3.87 -1.82 8.25
C ILE A 93 -2.36 -1.82 8.05
N ALA A 94 -1.58 -1.73 9.13
CA ALA A 94 -0.12 -1.77 9.06
C ALA A 94 0.40 -3.08 8.45
N ALA A 95 -0.21 -4.22 8.81
CA ALA A 95 0.13 -5.51 8.21
C ALA A 95 -0.22 -5.57 6.72
N ALA A 96 -1.36 -5.00 6.31
CA ALA A 96 -1.77 -4.92 4.91
C ALA A 96 -0.86 -3.98 4.10
N ASP A 97 -0.41 -2.86 4.68
CA ASP A 97 0.55 -1.95 4.06
C ASP A 97 1.91 -2.64 3.85
N LEU A 98 2.39 -3.41 4.84
CA LEU A 98 3.61 -4.22 4.69
C LEU A 98 3.46 -5.27 3.59
N ALA A 99 2.32 -5.96 3.53
CA ALA A 99 2.05 -6.93 2.48
C ALA A 99 1.96 -6.29 1.09
N ALA A 100 1.39 -5.09 0.98
CA ALA A 100 1.33 -4.34 -0.28
C ALA A 100 2.71 -3.81 -0.73
N ALA A 101 3.62 -3.56 0.20
CA ALA A 101 4.99 -3.15 -0.09
C ALA A 101 5.93 -4.32 -0.45
N ALA A 102 5.51 -5.57 -0.17
CA ALA A 102 6.30 -6.75 -0.49
C ALA A 102 6.47 -6.91 -2.01
N PRO A 103 7.63 -7.41 -2.49
CA PRO A 103 7.82 -7.70 -3.90
C PRO A 103 6.75 -8.66 -4.42
N ARG A 104 6.20 -8.38 -5.60
CA ARG A 104 5.18 -9.25 -6.22
C ARG A 104 5.70 -10.64 -6.57
N PHE A 105 6.99 -10.76 -6.81
CA PHE A 105 7.65 -12.00 -7.20
C PHE A 105 8.90 -12.21 -6.35
N ASP A 106 9.11 -13.44 -5.87
CA ASP A 106 10.30 -13.83 -5.09
C ASP A 106 11.57 -13.79 -5.92
N ASN A 107 11.46 -13.98 -7.24
CA ASN A 107 12.57 -13.86 -8.17
C ASN A 107 12.09 -13.30 -9.50
N VAL A 108 12.72 -12.22 -9.97
CA VAL A 108 12.49 -11.65 -11.30
C VAL A 108 13.66 -11.95 -12.21
N GLY A 109 13.36 -12.28 -13.47
CA GLY A 109 14.37 -12.67 -14.46
C GLY A 109 14.33 -11.80 -15.71
N CYS A 110 15.40 -11.90 -16.50
CA CYS A 110 15.46 -11.34 -17.85
C CYS A 110 15.08 -12.41 -18.88
N SER A 111 14.00 -12.18 -19.62
CA SER A 111 13.56 -13.12 -20.67
C SER A 111 14.55 -13.24 -21.83
N HIS A 112 15.44 -12.25 -22.01
CA HIS A 112 16.43 -12.26 -23.09
C HIS A 112 17.72 -13.02 -22.75
N CYS A 113 18.27 -12.86 -21.53
CA CYS A 113 19.52 -13.53 -21.13
C CYS A 113 19.33 -14.65 -20.10
N GLY A 114 18.12 -14.88 -19.60
CA GLY A 114 17.79 -15.94 -18.64
C GLY A 114 18.31 -15.71 -17.22
N ARG A 115 18.94 -14.57 -16.92
CA ARG A 115 19.49 -14.28 -15.59
C ARG A 115 18.40 -13.89 -14.59
N TYR A 116 18.64 -14.20 -13.33
CA TYR A 116 17.76 -13.89 -12.19
C TYR A 116 18.34 -12.78 -11.32
N PHE A 117 17.46 -12.01 -10.68
CA PHE A 117 17.83 -10.78 -9.95
C PHE A 117 17.25 -10.71 -8.53
N GLY A 118 16.60 -11.76 -8.05
CA GLY A 118 15.95 -11.81 -6.74
C GLY A 118 14.58 -11.12 -6.73
N PRO A 119 14.03 -10.82 -5.55
CA PRO A 119 12.67 -10.33 -5.43
C PRO A 119 12.43 -9.01 -6.18
N GLY A 120 11.27 -8.89 -6.82
CA GLY A 120 10.93 -7.69 -7.57
C GLY A 120 9.47 -7.61 -7.99
N ASN A 121 9.10 -6.48 -8.58
CA ASN A 121 7.73 -6.20 -9.03
C ASN A 121 7.49 -6.44 -10.51
N ALA A 122 8.55 -6.62 -11.29
CA ALA A 122 8.50 -6.93 -12.72
C ALA A 122 9.82 -7.56 -13.19
N GLY A 123 9.74 -8.45 -14.18
CA GLY A 123 10.90 -8.96 -14.91
C GLY A 123 11.41 -7.99 -15.98
N TYR A 124 12.50 -8.39 -16.64
CA TYR A 124 13.14 -7.62 -17.69
C TYR A 124 12.89 -8.25 -19.06
N SER A 125 12.55 -7.42 -20.04
CA SER A 125 12.33 -7.86 -21.41
C SER A 125 13.63 -7.92 -22.19
N HIS A 126 14.53 -6.95 -21.98
CA HIS A 126 15.81 -6.85 -22.65
C HIS A 126 16.97 -6.65 -21.66
N CYS A 127 18.18 -7.02 -22.08
CA CYS A 127 19.37 -6.84 -21.24
C CYS A 127 19.65 -5.37 -20.87
N ALA A 128 19.21 -4.44 -21.72
CA ALA A 128 19.32 -3.01 -21.47
C ALA A 128 18.49 -2.57 -20.25
N ASP A 129 17.38 -3.27 -19.97
CA ASP A 129 16.41 -2.90 -18.92
C ASP A 129 16.94 -3.19 -17.51
N HIS A 130 18.00 -4.01 -17.40
CA HIS A 130 18.64 -4.36 -16.12
C HIS A 130 20.12 -3.95 -16.08
N VAL A 131 20.53 -2.99 -16.91
CA VAL A 131 21.89 -2.44 -16.84
C VAL A 131 22.10 -1.82 -15.47
N GLY A 132 23.16 -2.25 -14.77
CA GLY A 132 23.46 -1.82 -13.40
C GLY A 132 22.79 -2.67 -12.31
N ARG A 133 21.90 -3.61 -12.66
CA ARG A 133 21.42 -4.64 -11.72
C ARG A 133 22.41 -5.80 -11.71
N ARG A 134 22.80 -6.23 -10.51
CA ARG A 134 23.64 -7.43 -10.34
C ARG A 134 22.74 -8.66 -10.38
N ALA A 135 23.01 -9.57 -11.32
CA ALA A 135 22.37 -10.87 -11.33
C ALA A 135 22.79 -11.65 -10.09
N LEU A 136 21.87 -12.43 -9.53
CA LEU A 136 22.18 -13.41 -8.52
C LEU A 136 22.58 -14.69 -9.25
N ASP A 137 23.77 -15.19 -8.97
CA ASP A 137 24.17 -16.53 -9.37
C ASP A 137 23.60 -17.48 -8.32
N ASP A 138 22.87 -18.52 -8.75
CA ASP A 138 22.29 -19.54 -7.87
C ASP A 138 23.35 -20.28 -7.02
#